data_AF-A0A920DXM5-F1
#
_entry.id   AF-A0A920DXM5-F1
#
_cell.length_a   1.000
_cell.length_b   1.000
_cell.length_c   1.000
_cell.angle_alpha   90.00
_cell.angle_beta   90.00
_cell.angle_gamma   90.00
#
_symmetry.space_group_name_H-M   'P 1'
#
loop_
_entity.id
_entity.type
_entity.pdbx_description
1 polymer ?
#
loop_
_entity_poly.entity_id
_entity_poly.type
_entity_poly.pdbx_seq_one_letter_code
_entity_poly.pdbx_strand_id
1 'polypeptide(L)'
;MFSLKKGNESLVKSVIPTQNMRLWSAEVPNLYTLWIRIFDSKGNETHALSQAVGFRETKIENGQFLVNGQPILFKGVNRHEHDEWTGHVVSKESMRKDIEIMKANNINAVRTSHYPNDPYWYELCNQYGIYVIDEANIESHGFHYKKKTHPLINLNLRPCI
;
A
#
# COMPACT_ATOMS: atom_id res chain seq x y z
N MET A 1 9.64 -28.65 -5.81
CA MET A 1 9.31 -28.82 -4.37
C MET A 1 10.60 -28.55 -3.61
N PHE A 2 10.58 -27.64 -2.64
CA PHE A 2 11.79 -27.21 -1.92
C PHE A 2 11.84 -27.90 -0.56
N SER A 3 13.01 -28.38 -0.14
CA SER A 3 13.19 -29.04 1.17
C SER A 3 14.22 -28.27 2.00
N LEU A 4 13.85 -27.93 3.23
CA LEU A 4 14.73 -27.24 4.18
C LEU A 4 15.02 -28.15 5.38
N LYS A 5 16.28 -28.20 5.82
CA LYS A 5 16.65 -28.91 7.06
C LYS A 5 16.49 -27.97 8.25
N LYS A 6 16.11 -28.52 9.41
CA LYS A 6 16.01 -27.77 10.68
C LYS A 6 17.30 -27.02 10.99
N GLY A 7 17.18 -25.76 11.40
CA GLY A 7 18.31 -24.90 11.78
C GLY A 7 19.03 -24.21 10.62
N ASN A 8 18.56 -24.40 9.38
CA ASN A 8 19.07 -23.70 8.21
C ASN A 8 18.03 -22.71 7.65
N GLU A 9 18.52 -21.70 6.97
CA GLU A 9 17.72 -20.77 6.16
C GLU A 9 17.98 -21.02 4.68
N SER A 10 16.98 -20.84 3.83
CA SER A 10 17.15 -20.89 2.38
C SER A 10 16.18 -19.93 1.70
N LEU A 11 16.69 -19.22 0.69
CA LEU A 11 15.88 -18.40 -0.18
C LEU A 11 15.29 -19.26 -1.29
N VAL A 12 13.97 -19.42 -1.27
CA VAL A 12 13.22 -20.13 -2.30
C VAL A 12 12.73 -19.11 -3.33
N LYS A 13 13.15 -19.28 -4.59
CA LYS A 13 12.63 -18.52 -5.74
C LYS A 13 11.88 -19.46 -6.67
N SER A 14 10.69 -19.05 -7.09
CA SER A 14 9.88 -19.77 -8.08
C SER A 14 9.34 -18.78 -9.09
N VAL A 15 9.30 -19.19 -10.35
CA VAL A 15 8.64 -18.46 -11.43
C VAL A 15 7.45 -19.29 -11.87
N ILE A 16 6.26 -18.71 -11.83
CA ILE A 16 5.02 -19.36 -12.28
C ILE A 16 4.65 -18.69 -13.61
N PRO A 17 4.83 -19.37 -14.76
CA PRO A 17 4.38 -18.84 -16.04
C PRO A 17 2.86 -18.66 -16.00
N THR A 18 2.40 -17.50 -16.43
CA THR A 18 0.97 -17.20 -16.55
C THR A 18 0.65 -16.79 -17.98
N GLN A 19 -0.57 -17.09 -18.44
CA GLN A 19 -1.07 -16.70 -19.76
C GLN A 19 -2.48 -16.11 -19.59
N ASN A 20 -2.79 -15.08 -20.37
CA ASN A 20 -4.13 -14.47 -20.41
C ASN A 20 -4.68 -14.05 -19.04
N MET A 21 -3.83 -13.48 -18.19
CA MET A 21 -4.23 -12.97 -16.87
C MET A 21 -5.13 -11.74 -17.00
N ARG A 22 -6.15 -11.68 -16.14
CA ARG A 22 -6.95 -10.45 -15.99
C ARG A 22 -6.13 -9.45 -15.21
N LEU A 23 -5.88 -8.29 -15.82
CA LEU A 23 -5.05 -7.25 -15.22
C LEU A 23 -5.81 -6.48 -14.14
N TRP A 24 -5.10 -6.08 -13.10
CA TRP A 24 -5.59 -5.19 -12.06
C TRP A 24 -5.40 -3.73 -12.50
N SER A 25 -6.42 -2.91 -12.23
CA SER A 25 -6.43 -1.46 -12.39
C SER A 25 -7.39 -0.85 -11.36
N ALA A 26 -7.40 0.48 -11.21
CA ALA A 26 -8.36 1.13 -10.34
C ALA A 26 -9.81 1.03 -10.86
N GLU A 27 -9.96 0.86 -12.18
CA GLU A 27 -11.24 0.68 -12.86
C GLU A 27 -11.75 -0.76 -12.76
N VAL A 28 -10.84 -1.75 -12.90
CA VAL A 28 -11.16 -3.18 -12.83
C VAL A 28 -10.15 -3.88 -11.91
N PRO A 29 -10.47 -4.01 -10.61
CA PRO A 29 -9.55 -4.54 -9.60
C PRO A 29 -9.51 -6.09 -9.58
N ASN A 30 -9.08 -6.70 -10.69
CA ASN A 30 -8.94 -8.16 -10.74
C ASN A 30 -7.87 -8.65 -9.76
N LEU A 31 -8.25 -9.52 -8.83
CA LEU A 31 -7.36 -10.12 -7.84
C LEU A 31 -7.38 -11.65 -7.94
N TYR A 32 -6.24 -12.25 -7.67
CA TYR A 32 -6.03 -13.68 -7.52
C TYR A 32 -5.57 -13.98 -6.09
N THR A 33 -5.83 -15.19 -5.59
CA THR A 33 -5.32 -15.63 -4.28
C THR A 33 -4.09 -16.51 -4.47
N LEU A 34 -2.93 -16.03 -4.04
CA LEU A 34 -1.72 -16.83 -3.92
C LEU A 34 -1.75 -17.58 -2.59
N TRP A 35 -1.70 -18.91 -2.64
CA TRP A 35 -1.52 -19.76 -1.47
C TRP A 35 -0.07 -20.21 -1.36
N ILE A 36 0.53 -20.03 -0.18
CA ILE A 36 1.83 -20.61 0.14
C ILE A 36 1.62 -21.56 1.31
N ARG A 37 1.85 -22.86 1.06
CA ARG A 37 1.64 -23.96 2.01
C ARG A 37 2.98 -24.62 2.30
N ILE A 38 3.25 -24.86 3.58
CA ILE A 38 4.47 -25.48 4.06
C ILE A 38 4.12 -26.84 4.65
N PHE A 39 4.76 -27.88 4.11
CA PHE A 39 4.56 -29.26 4.56
C PHE A 39 5.80 -29.77 5.30
N ASP A 40 5.59 -30.59 6.32
CA ASP A 40 6.68 -31.32 6.96
C ASP A 40 7.18 -32.48 6.08
N SER A 41 8.23 -33.17 6.52
CA SER A 41 8.79 -34.33 5.81
C SER A 41 7.85 -35.53 5.71
N LYS A 42 6.75 -35.54 6.47
CA LYS A 42 5.73 -36.60 6.48
C LYS A 42 4.54 -36.22 5.58
N GLY A 43 4.56 -35.05 4.95
CA GLY A 43 3.49 -34.55 4.08
C GLY A 43 2.35 -33.86 4.83
N ASN A 44 2.47 -33.61 6.14
CA ASN A 44 1.46 -32.86 6.89
C ASN A 44 1.65 -31.37 6.65
N GLU A 45 0.56 -30.64 6.43
CA GLU A 45 0.61 -29.17 6.39
C GLU A 45 0.92 -28.63 7.79
N THR A 46 1.93 -27.77 7.87
CA THR A 46 2.33 -27.11 9.13
C THR A 46 1.91 -25.64 9.16
N HIS A 47 1.93 -24.97 8.00
CA HIS A 47 1.59 -23.56 7.87
C HIS A 47 0.98 -23.31 6.50
N ALA A 48 0.05 -22.36 6.46
CA ALA A 48 -0.47 -21.80 5.22
C ALA A 48 -0.62 -20.29 5.37
N LEU A 49 -0.32 -19.57 4.30
CA LEU A 49 -0.63 -18.15 4.17
C LEU A 49 -1.28 -17.92 2.80
N SER A 50 -2.10 -16.87 2.74
CA SER A 50 -2.71 -16.43 1.50
C SER A 50 -2.43 -14.95 1.29
N GLN A 51 -2.29 -14.54 0.03
CA GLN A 51 -2.11 -13.15 -0.33
C GLN A 51 -2.89 -12.83 -1.61
N ALA A 52 -3.58 -11.69 -1.62
CA ALA A 52 -4.19 -11.17 -2.84
C ALA A 52 -3.12 -10.65 -3.80
N VAL A 53 -3.18 -11.04 -5.06
CA VAL A 53 -2.24 -10.67 -6.13
C VAL A 53 -3.01 -10.03 -7.28
N GLY A 54 -2.70 -8.79 -7.60
CA GLY A 54 -3.20 -8.08 -8.78
C GLY A 54 -2.10 -7.93 -9.82
N PHE A 55 -2.29 -8.47 -11.02
CA PHE A 55 -1.32 -8.35 -12.10
C PHE A 55 -1.41 -6.96 -12.74
N ARG A 56 -0.38 -6.14 -12.56
CA ARG A 56 -0.25 -4.85 -13.23
C ARG A 56 1.20 -4.54 -13.54
N GLU A 57 1.43 -3.73 -14.55
CA GLU A 57 2.72 -3.12 -14.84
C GLU A 57 2.60 -1.60 -14.74
N THR A 58 3.59 -0.94 -14.15
CA THR A 58 3.68 0.52 -14.13
C THR A 58 4.97 0.99 -14.78
N LYS A 59 4.89 2.01 -15.63
CA LYS A 59 6.04 2.54 -16.37
C LYS A 59 5.96 4.06 -16.44
N ILE A 60 7.09 4.74 -16.45
CA ILE A 60 7.18 6.13 -16.90
C ILE A 60 7.81 6.11 -18.29
N GLU A 61 7.07 6.61 -19.29
CA GLU A 61 7.52 6.65 -20.68
C GLU A 61 7.03 7.93 -21.34
N ASN A 62 7.90 8.61 -22.08
CA ASN A 62 7.59 9.86 -22.77
C ASN A 62 6.92 10.93 -21.87
N GLY A 63 7.32 11.00 -20.60
CA GLY A 63 6.79 11.94 -19.61
C GLY A 63 5.41 11.59 -19.05
N GLN A 64 4.88 10.39 -19.32
CA GLN A 64 3.59 9.92 -18.80
C GLN A 64 3.77 8.74 -17.85
N PHE A 65 2.94 8.68 -16.81
CA PHE A 65 2.81 7.51 -15.95
C PHE A 65 1.78 6.55 -16.55
N LEU A 66 2.22 5.34 -16.88
CA LEU A 66 1.43 4.30 -17.51
C LEU A 66 1.09 3.21 -16.50
N VAL A 67 -0.14 2.72 -16.56
CA VAL A 67 -0.55 1.45 -15.95
C VAL A 67 -1.01 0.52 -17.06
N ASN A 68 -0.42 -0.67 -17.15
CA ASN A 68 -0.71 -1.65 -18.19
C ASN A 68 -0.58 -1.06 -19.62
N GLY A 69 0.44 -0.22 -19.82
CA GLY A 69 0.73 0.44 -21.10
C GLY A 69 -0.18 1.63 -21.44
N GLN A 70 -1.12 2.03 -20.57
CA GLN A 70 -2.03 3.14 -20.80
C GLN A 70 -1.73 4.32 -19.87
N PRO A 71 -1.67 5.57 -20.37
CA PRO A 71 -1.50 6.74 -19.52
C PRO A 71 -2.73 6.94 -18.64
N ILE A 72 -2.52 7.19 -17.35
CA ILE A 72 -3.60 7.39 -16.39
C ILE A 72 -3.75 8.85 -15.97
N LEU A 73 -4.97 9.24 -15.63
CA LEU A 73 -5.29 10.49 -14.96
C LEU A 73 -5.57 10.20 -13.49
N PHE A 74 -4.76 10.75 -12.58
CA PHE A 74 -5.04 10.70 -11.15
C PHE A 74 -6.18 11.65 -10.80
N LYS A 75 -7.33 11.10 -10.42
CA LYS A 75 -8.44 11.78 -9.75
C LYS A 75 -8.30 11.52 -8.25
N GLY A 76 -7.27 12.12 -7.67
CA GLY A 76 -6.76 11.77 -6.36
C GLY A 76 -7.19 12.71 -5.23
N VAL A 77 -7.20 12.17 -4.02
CA VAL A 77 -7.35 12.93 -2.76
C VAL A 77 -6.24 12.60 -1.77
N ASN A 78 -5.99 13.49 -0.82
CA ASN A 78 -5.17 13.18 0.36
C ASN A 78 -6.11 12.68 1.46
N ARG A 79 -5.72 11.61 2.15
CA ARG A 79 -6.48 11.06 3.28
C ARG A 79 -5.56 10.94 4.49
N HIS A 80 -5.92 11.62 5.57
CA HIS A 80 -5.42 11.33 6.91
C HIS A 80 -6.29 10.26 7.57
N GLU A 81 -5.70 9.47 8.48
CA GLU A 81 -6.48 8.65 9.39
C GLU A 81 -7.05 9.54 10.49
N HIS A 82 -8.34 9.84 10.38
CA HIS A 82 -9.05 10.70 11.31
C HIS A 82 -10.48 10.21 11.53
N ASP A 83 -10.88 10.17 12.79
CA ASP A 83 -12.23 9.97 13.28
C ASP A 83 -12.54 11.08 14.28
N GLU A 84 -13.75 11.63 14.24
CA GLU A 84 -14.12 12.78 15.05
C GLU A 84 -14.16 12.50 16.56
N TRP A 85 -14.29 11.23 16.96
CA TRP A 85 -14.35 10.80 18.36
C TRP A 85 -13.05 10.16 18.83
N THR A 86 -12.41 9.35 17.98
CA THR A 86 -11.23 8.54 18.34
C THR A 86 -9.92 9.07 17.77
N GLY A 87 -9.93 10.20 17.07
CA GLY A 87 -8.74 10.83 16.53
C GLY A 87 -8.07 9.95 15.47
N HIS A 88 -6.82 9.55 15.67
CA HIS A 88 -6.09 8.72 14.71
C HIS A 88 -6.43 7.23 14.77
N VAL A 89 -7.30 6.79 15.70
CA VAL A 89 -7.76 5.40 15.75
C VAL A 89 -9.01 5.26 14.90
N VAL A 90 -8.85 4.94 13.62
CA VAL A 90 -9.96 4.76 12.68
C VAL A 90 -10.47 3.32 12.67
N SER A 91 -11.80 3.13 12.62
CA SER A 91 -12.41 1.80 12.52
C SER A 91 -12.37 1.24 11.09
N LYS A 92 -12.48 -0.09 10.96
CA LYS A 92 -12.60 -0.76 9.65
C LYS A 92 -13.84 -0.32 8.89
N GLU A 93 -14.92 -0.06 9.62
CA GLU A 93 -16.19 0.45 9.09
C GLU A 93 -16.01 1.85 8.51
N SER A 94 -15.31 2.74 9.22
CA SER A 94 -15.02 4.09 8.75
C SER A 94 -14.13 4.07 7.49
N MET A 95 -13.05 3.27 7.49
CA MET A 95 -12.22 3.09 6.30
C MET A 95 -13.01 2.57 5.09
N ARG A 96 -13.93 1.62 5.30
CA ARG A 96 -14.79 1.10 4.22
C ARG A 96 -15.74 2.18 3.70
N LYS A 97 -16.31 2.99 4.59
CA LYS A 97 -17.18 4.11 4.22
C LYS A 97 -16.41 5.15 3.40
N ASP A 98 -15.18 5.49 3.81
CA ASP A 98 -14.31 6.40 3.06
C ASP A 98 -14.11 5.90 1.63
N ILE A 99 -13.72 4.64 1.44
CA ILE A 99 -13.43 4.12 0.11
C ILE A 99 -14.69 4.00 -0.76
N GLU A 100 -15.83 3.64 -0.18
CA GLU A 100 -17.13 3.61 -0.88
C GLU A 100 -17.53 5.02 -1.36
N ILE A 101 -17.36 6.04 -0.51
CA ILE A 101 -17.61 7.44 -0.87
C ILE A 101 -16.66 7.88 -1.99
N MET A 102 -15.37 7.54 -1.90
CA MET A 102 -14.40 7.85 -2.95
C MET A 102 -14.84 7.28 -4.30
N LYS A 103 -15.18 5.98 -4.32
CA LYS A 103 -15.64 5.30 -5.56
C LYS A 103 -16.94 5.92 -6.09
N ALA A 104 -17.91 6.23 -5.23
CA ALA A 104 -19.16 6.87 -5.61
C ALA A 104 -18.94 8.26 -6.24
N ASN A 105 -17.84 8.93 -5.89
CA ASN A 105 -17.47 10.26 -6.39
C ASN A 105 -16.39 10.21 -7.49
N ASN A 106 -16.21 9.07 -8.15
CA ASN A 106 -15.27 8.88 -9.27
C ASN A 106 -13.78 9.15 -8.92
N ILE A 107 -13.41 9.05 -7.64
CA ILE A 107 -12.01 9.10 -7.19
C ILE A 107 -11.36 7.75 -7.52
N ASN A 108 -10.15 7.79 -8.08
CA ASN A 108 -9.39 6.60 -8.45
C ASN A 108 -8.03 6.50 -7.74
N ALA A 109 -7.65 7.49 -6.94
CA ALA A 109 -6.37 7.51 -6.26
C ALA A 109 -6.44 8.16 -4.88
N VAL A 110 -5.55 7.71 -3.98
CA VAL A 110 -5.38 8.28 -2.66
C VAL A 110 -3.90 8.41 -2.34
N ARG A 111 -3.51 9.51 -1.70
CA ARG A 111 -2.22 9.69 -1.06
C ARG A 111 -2.39 9.55 0.45
N THR A 112 -1.56 8.72 1.08
CA THR A 112 -1.57 8.51 2.54
C THR A 112 -0.84 9.66 3.25
N SER A 113 -1.44 10.85 3.22
CA SER A 113 -0.88 12.04 3.86
C SER A 113 -0.85 11.85 5.38
N HIS A 114 0.28 11.90 6.08
CA HIS A 114 1.68 12.05 5.61
C HIS A 114 2.53 10.91 6.20
N TYR A 115 2.00 9.69 6.14
CA TYR A 115 2.53 8.50 6.77
C TYR A 115 1.86 7.23 6.22
N PRO A 116 2.47 6.04 6.39
CA PRO A 116 1.80 4.78 6.06
C PRO A 116 0.54 4.61 6.92
N ASN A 117 -0.56 4.18 6.31
CA ASN A 117 -1.84 3.96 7.01
C ASN A 117 -1.93 2.54 7.59
N ASP A 118 -3.04 2.21 8.26
CA ASP A 118 -3.33 0.84 8.69
C ASP A 118 -3.26 -0.16 7.51
N PRO A 119 -2.65 -1.35 7.67
CA PRO A 119 -2.57 -2.37 6.61
C PRO A 119 -3.91 -2.71 5.94
N TYR A 120 -5.02 -2.65 6.68
CA TYR A 120 -6.36 -2.89 6.16
C TYR A 120 -6.77 -1.88 5.08
N TRP A 121 -6.28 -0.64 5.13
CA TRP A 121 -6.54 0.35 4.09
C TRP A 121 -6.02 -0.09 2.70
N TYR A 122 -4.84 -0.72 2.66
CA TYR A 122 -4.25 -1.23 1.43
C TYR A 122 -5.02 -2.44 0.89
N GLU A 123 -5.56 -3.29 1.78
CA GLU A 123 -6.47 -4.38 1.39
C GLU A 123 -7.74 -3.85 0.72
N LEU A 124 -8.34 -2.80 1.29
CA LEU A 124 -9.48 -2.10 0.69
C LEU A 124 -9.11 -1.50 -0.66
N CYS A 125 -7.97 -0.80 -0.78
CA CYS A 125 -7.52 -0.23 -2.04
C CYS A 125 -7.32 -1.29 -3.13
N ASN A 126 -6.80 -2.47 -2.77
CA ASN A 126 -6.70 -3.60 -3.68
C ASN A 126 -8.08 -4.07 -4.16
N GLN A 127 -9.05 -4.21 -3.25
CA GLN A 127 -10.38 -4.75 -3.53
C GLN A 127 -11.28 -3.78 -4.30
N TYR A 128 -11.29 -2.50 -3.94
CA TYR A 128 -12.14 -1.47 -4.54
C TYR A 128 -11.50 -0.81 -5.77
N GLY A 129 -10.22 -1.06 -6.02
CA GLY A 129 -9.48 -0.44 -7.12
C GLY A 129 -9.23 1.04 -6.87
N ILE A 130 -8.21 1.33 -6.06
CA ILE A 130 -7.70 2.68 -5.82
C ILE A 130 -6.18 2.65 -5.99
N TYR A 131 -5.62 3.56 -6.77
CA TYR A 131 -4.17 3.77 -6.83
C TYR A 131 -3.69 4.45 -5.55
N VAL A 132 -2.65 3.92 -4.92
CA VAL A 132 -2.12 4.45 -3.66
C VAL A 132 -0.75 5.06 -3.89
N ILE A 133 -0.57 6.30 -3.41
CA ILE A 133 0.73 6.90 -3.16
C ILE A 133 1.01 6.71 -1.67
N ASP A 134 1.86 5.74 -1.36
CA ASP A 134 2.26 5.40 0.01
C ASP A 134 3.40 6.33 0.44
N GLU A 135 3.14 7.13 1.46
CA GLU A 135 4.06 8.18 1.92
C GLU A 135 4.78 7.78 3.21
N ALA A 136 6.10 7.97 3.24
CA ALA A 136 6.89 7.76 4.45
C ALA A 136 6.52 8.79 5.54
N ASN A 137 6.55 8.36 6.80
CA ASN A 137 6.27 9.22 7.96
C ASN A 137 7.46 10.15 8.27
N ILE A 138 7.70 11.12 7.39
CA ILE A 138 8.79 12.10 7.50
C ILE A 138 8.24 13.47 7.10
N GLU A 139 7.93 14.28 8.10
CA GLU A 139 7.54 15.67 7.90
C GLU A 139 8.42 16.59 8.76
N SER A 140 9.10 17.53 8.10
CA SER A 140 10.01 18.49 8.75
C SER A 140 9.51 19.93 8.61
N HIS A 141 8.20 20.14 8.47
CA HIS A 141 7.63 21.46 8.17
C HIS A 141 8.06 22.53 9.19
N GLY A 142 8.09 22.17 10.48
CA GLY A 142 8.52 23.08 11.56
C GLY A 142 9.98 23.54 11.47
N PHE A 143 10.82 22.89 10.65
CA PHE A 143 12.19 23.32 10.37
C PHE A 143 12.16 24.42 9.30
N HIS A 144 12.18 25.67 9.75
CA HIS A 144 12.29 26.83 8.86
C HIS A 144 13.55 26.73 7.99
N TYR A 145 13.43 26.93 6.67
CA TYR A 145 14.56 26.93 5.72
C TYR A 145 15.60 28.05 5.93
N LYS A 146 15.39 28.96 6.90
CA LYS A 146 16.31 30.06 7.21
C LYS A 146 17.38 29.63 8.21
N LYS A 147 18.65 29.81 7.82
CA LYS A 147 19.86 29.44 8.59
C LYS A 147 19.88 29.94 10.05
N LYS A 148 19.30 31.11 10.35
CA LYS A 148 19.33 31.72 11.70
C LYS A 148 18.29 31.17 12.69
N THR A 149 17.25 30.49 12.20
CA THR A 149 16.17 29.92 13.01
C THR A 149 16.19 28.39 13.00
N HIS A 150 17.29 27.80 12.52
CA HIS A 150 17.43 26.36 12.44
C HIS A 150 17.59 25.77 13.85
N PRO A 151 16.68 24.88 14.31
CA PRO A 151 16.69 24.40 15.69
C PRO A 151 17.94 23.62 16.10
N LEU A 152 18.62 22.97 15.15
CA LEU A 152 19.90 22.29 15.42
C LEU A 152 21.08 23.26 15.66
N ILE A 153 20.89 24.56 15.43
CA ILE A 153 21.89 25.61 15.70
C ILE A 153 21.59 26.33 17.03
N ASN A 154 20.35 26.28 17.52
CA ASN A 154 19.94 26.85 18.81
C ASN A 154 19.01 25.87 19.52
N LEU A 155 19.58 25.01 20.37
CA LEU A 155 18.85 24.16 21.31
C LEU A 155 18.08 25.03 22.32
N ASN A 156 16.86 25.44 21.95
CA ASN A 156 15.77 25.86 22.83
C ASN A 156 14.44 25.61 22.09
N LEU A 157 14.24 24.37 21.67
CA LEU A 157 13.00 23.94 21.04
C LEU A 157 11.89 23.82 22.09
N ARG A 158 10.90 24.72 22.03
CA ARG A 158 9.52 24.31 22.32
C ARG A 158 8.86 23.95 20.99
N PRO A 159 8.52 22.68 20.74
CA PRO A 159 7.71 22.33 19.60
C PRO A 159 6.28 22.85 19.82
N CYS A 160 5.71 23.47 18.79
CA CYS A 160 4.27 23.70 18.73
C CYS A 160 3.59 22.40 18.32
N ILE A 161 2.99 21.74 19.30
CA ILE A 161 1.62 21.24 19.21
C ILE A 161 0.86 21.96 20.35
#